data_AF-A0A2X0M620-F1
#
_entry.id   AF-A0A2X0M620-F1
#
_cell.length_a   1.000
_cell.length_b   1.000
_cell.length_c   1.000
_cell.angle_alpha   90.00
_cell.angle_beta   90.00
_cell.angle_gamma   90.00
#
_symmetry.space_group_name_H-M   'P 1'
#
loop_
_entity.id
_entity.type
_entity.pdbx_description
1 polymer ?
#
loop_
_entity_poly.entity_id
_entity_poly.type
_entity_poly.pdbx_seq_one_letter_code
_entity_poly.pdbx_strand_id
1 'polypeptide(L)'
;MTKAVGRWGNVLPRVNVDKASARLSEQMLARFKRDAPISLTTRLTQFATRTPFIQLSSNLTGVRVESIKIVSFLYFITRFLYNPNYIYGTSAKVALLRSLLWGTGQIASLWLLKRSAAGPKTPVD
;
A
#
# COMPACT_ATOMS: atom_id res chain seq x y z
N MET A 1 -15.09 -28.00 9.69
CA MET A 1 -13.88 -28.05 10.52
C MET A 1 -13.03 -26.81 10.28
N THR A 2 -13.13 -25.82 11.16
CA THR A 2 -12.30 -24.61 11.18
C THR A 2 -10.91 -24.98 11.71
N LYS A 3 -9.95 -25.23 10.81
CA LYS A 3 -8.54 -25.36 11.21
C LYS A 3 -8.10 -24.01 11.76
N ALA A 4 -7.97 -23.93 13.08
CA ALA A 4 -7.44 -22.78 13.79
C ALA A 4 -6.06 -22.43 13.21
N VAL A 5 -6.00 -21.31 12.51
CA VAL A 5 -4.74 -20.69 12.10
C VAL A 5 -4.08 -20.29 13.43
N GLY A 6 -3.05 -21.03 13.84
CA GLY A 6 -2.47 -20.92 15.19
C GLY A 6 -2.09 -19.49 15.58
N ARG A 7 -1.90 -19.23 16.88
CA ARG A 7 -1.34 -17.96 17.35
C ARG A 7 0.12 -17.86 16.88
N TRP A 8 0.36 -17.14 15.79
CA TRP A 8 1.68 -16.93 15.23
C TRP A 8 2.31 -15.66 15.84
N GLY A 9 3.43 -15.81 16.53
CA GLY A 9 4.16 -14.68 17.11
C GLY A 9 4.90 -13.86 16.05
N ASN A 10 4.91 -12.54 16.16
CA ASN A 10 5.49 -11.60 15.18
C ASN A 10 7.03 -11.59 15.10
N VAL A 11 7.72 -12.47 15.83
CA VAL A 11 9.18 -12.36 16.05
C VAL A 11 9.97 -12.70 14.79
N LEU A 12 9.51 -13.65 13.95
CA LEU A 12 10.20 -14.04 12.71
C LEU A 12 9.20 -14.48 11.62
N PRO A 13 8.83 -13.61 10.66
CA PRO A 13 7.84 -13.91 9.62
C PRO A 13 8.20 -15.12 8.75
N ARG A 14 9.50 -15.34 8.47
CA ARG A 14 9.97 -16.48 7.65
C ARG A 14 9.77 -17.82 8.34
N VAL A 15 10.10 -17.90 9.64
CA VAL A 15 9.91 -19.11 10.44
C VAL A 15 8.42 -19.47 10.56
N ASN A 16 7.53 -18.47 10.58
CA ASN A 16 6.08 -18.71 10.57
C ASN A 16 5.59 -19.24 9.21
N VAL A 17 6.18 -18.79 8.10
CA VAL A 17 5.90 -19.31 6.76
C VAL A 17 6.33 -20.78 6.64
N ASP A 18 7.49 -21.14 7.19
CA ASP A 18 7.98 -22.52 7.16
C ASP A 18 7.11 -23.44 8.02
N LYS A 19 6.73 -23.01 9.23
CA LYS A 19 5.78 -23.74 10.08
C LYS A 19 4.37 -23.84 9.48
N ALA A 20 3.92 -22.82 8.75
CA ALA A 20 2.66 -22.83 8.03
C ALA A 20 2.70 -23.76 6.80
N SER A 21 3.85 -23.88 6.12
CA SER A 21 4.02 -24.76 4.96
C SER A 21 3.85 -26.24 5.29
N ALA A 22 4.20 -26.64 6.52
CA ALA A 22 4.02 -28.01 7.00
C ALA A 22 2.55 -28.37 7.32
N ARG A 23 1.63 -27.39 7.37
CA ARG A 23 0.23 -27.59 7.83
C ARG A 23 -0.85 -27.11 6.86
N LEU A 24 -0.47 -26.35 5.84
CA LEU A 24 -1.38 -25.73 4.88
C LEU A 24 -1.23 -26.38 3.50
N SER A 25 -2.34 -26.47 2.74
CA SER A 25 -2.27 -26.80 1.32
C SER A 25 -1.49 -25.72 0.55
N GLU A 26 -0.92 -26.05 -0.60
CA GLU A 26 -0.14 -25.09 -1.43
C GLU A 26 -0.90 -23.78 -1.69
N GLN A 27 -2.21 -23.88 -1.93
CA GLN A 27 -3.07 -22.72 -2.18
C GLN A 27 -3.21 -21.82 -0.94
N MET A 28 -3.30 -22.41 0.25
CA MET A 28 -3.37 -21.70 1.52
C MET A 28 -2.00 -21.14 1.92
N LEU A 29 -0.91 -21.86 1.62
CA LEU A 29 0.45 -21.39 1.83
C LEU A 29 0.79 -20.22 0.90
N ALA A 30 0.36 -20.24 -0.35
CA ALA A 30 0.54 -19.13 -1.29
C ALA A 30 -0.20 -17.88 -0.82
N ARG A 31 -1.42 -18.03 -0.29
CA ARG A 31 -2.17 -16.93 0.36
C ARG A 31 -1.44 -16.42 1.59
N PHE A 32 -0.97 -17.32 2.46
CA PHE A 32 -0.22 -16.96 3.67
C PHE A 32 1.08 -16.22 3.34
N LYS A 33 1.84 -16.67 2.33
CA LYS A 33 3.06 -15.99 1.84
C LYS A 33 2.76 -14.62 1.23
N ARG A 34 1.60 -14.43 0.62
CA ARG A 34 1.17 -13.11 0.12
C ARG A 34 0.73 -12.19 1.24
N ASP A 35 0.20 -12.74 2.33
CA ASP A 35 -0.29 -11.96 3.47
C ASP A 35 0.80 -11.66 4.51
N ALA A 36 1.78 -12.55 4.67
CA ALA A 36 2.87 -12.46 5.64
C ALA A 36 3.77 -11.20 5.52
N PRO A 37 4.24 -10.77 4.33
CA PRO A 37 4.96 -9.51 4.18
C PRO A 37 4.03 -8.28 4.25
N ILE A 38 2.70 -8.50 4.20
CA ILE A 38 1.69 -7.45 4.17
C ILE A 38 0.80 -7.52 5.43
N SER A 39 1.44 -7.77 6.58
CA SER A 39 0.77 -7.58 7.86
C SER A 39 0.17 -6.17 7.90
N LEU A 40 -0.99 -6.04 8.56
CA LEU A 40 -1.65 -4.76 8.79
C LEU A 40 -0.65 -3.68 9.24
N THR A 41 0.35 -4.08 10.03
CA THR A 41 1.46 -3.25 10.49
C THR A 41 2.27 -2.66 9.34
N THR A 42 2.76 -3.44 8.38
CA THR A 42 3.51 -2.90 7.23
C THR A 42 2.65 -1.95 6.38
N ARG A 43 1.35 -2.24 6.23
CA ARG A 43 0.41 -1.35 5.50
C ARG A 43 0.21 -0.03 6.24
N LEU A 44 0.01 -0.11 7.55
CA LEU A 44 -0.13 1.05 8.43
C LEU A 44 1.16 1.84 8.49
N THR A 45 2.33 1.21 8.55
CA THR A 45 3.62 1.90 8.56
C THR A 45 3.87 2.61 7.24
N GLN A 46 3.67 1.95 6.09
CA GLN A 46 3.81 2.61 4.78
C GLN A 46 2.80 3.73 4.56
N PHE A 47 1.56 3.54 5.02
CA PHE A 47 0.54 4.59 4.98
C PHE A 47 0.90 5.76 5.90
N ALA A 48 1.31 5.49 7.14
CA ALA A 48 1.62 6.49 8.16
C ALA A 48 2.94 7.23 7.92
N THR A 49 3.89 6.64 7.17
CA THR A 49 5.13 7.35 6.83
C THR A 49 5.00 8.14 5.54
N ARG A 50 4.35 7.59 4.51
CA ARG A 50 4.40 8.21 3.17
C ARG A 50 3.28 9.20 2.93
N THR A 51 2.07 8.91 3.41
CA THR A 51 0.91 9.79 3.19
C THR A 51 1.03 11.08 3.99
N PRO A 52 1.36 11.06 5.30
CA PRO A 52 1.53 12.29 6.08
C PRO A 52 2.74 13.10 5.64
N PHE A 53 3.86 12.46 5.26
CA PHE A 53 5.04 13.19 4.79
C PHE A 53 4.75 13.98 3.51
N ILE A 54 4.10 13.36 2.52
CA ILE A 54 3.76 14.03 1.25
C ILE A 54 2.68 15.10 1.46
N GLN A 55 1.70 14.85 2.33
CA GLN A 55 0.67 15.85 2.66
C GLN A 55 1.25 17.03 3.44
N LEU A 56 2.11 16.76 4.43
CA LEU A 56 2.76 17.79 5.23
C LEU A 56 3.70 18.63 4.37
N SER A 57 4.52 17.99 3.51
CA SER A 57 5.38 18.72 2.57
C SER A 57 4.57 19.56 1.59
N SER A 58 3.42 19.09 1.12
CA SER A 58 2.55 19.84 0.20
C SER A 58 1.87 21.03 0.88
N ASN A 59 1.41 20.86 2.12
CA ASN A 59 0.80 21.94 2.90
C ASN A 59 1.82 23.04 3.22
N LEU A 60 3.07 22.67 3.52
CA LEU A 60 4.14 23.63 3.83
C LEU A 60 4.68 24.40 2.61
N THR A 61 4.45 23.89 1.40
CA THR A 61 5.02 24.42 0.15
C THR A 61 4.02 25.22 -0.69
N GLY A 62 2.82 25.45 -0.17
CA GLY A 62 1.79 26.26 -0.83
C GLY A 62 1.09 25.55 -1.99
N VAL A 63 1.13 24.21 -2.05
CA VAL A 63 0.34 23.45 -3.02
C VAL A 63 -1.15 23.62 -2.70
N ARG A 64 -1.96 23.87 -3.74
CA ARG A 64 -3.43 23.99 -3.60
C ARG A 64 -4.01 22.80 -2.84
N VAL A 65 -4.80 23.09 -1.80
CA VAL A 65 -5.43 22.11 -0.91
C VAL A 65 -6.29 21.11 -1.70
N GLU A 66 -6.94 21.55 -2.78
CA GLU A 66 -7.73 20.69 -3.67
C GLU A 66 -6.86 19.60 -4.31
N SER A 67 -5.64 19.95 -4.76
CA SER A 67 -4.70 18.99 -5.34
C SER A 67 -4.24 17.96 -4.31
N ILE A 68 -3.98 18.41 -3.08
CA ILE A 68 -3.63 17.52 -1.96
C ILE A 68 -4.78 16.55 -1.68
N LYS A 69 -6.01 17.05 -1.57
CA LYS A 69 -7.21 16.23 -1.31
C LYS A 69 -7.43 15.18 -2.40
N ILE A 70 -7.38 15.58 -3.68
CA ILE A 70 -7.57 14.67 -4.82
C ILE A 70 -6.53 13.55 -4.82
N VAL A 71 -5.25 13.89 -4.69
CA VAL A 71 -4.16 12.89 -4.69
C VAL A 71 -4.26 11.97 -3.48
N SER A 72 -4.62 12.51 -2.32
CA SER A 72 -4.81 11.72 -1.09
C SER A 72 -5.95 10.72 -1.23
N PHE A 73 -7.08 11.17 -1.77
CA PHE A 73 -8.24 10.32 -2.03
C PHE A 73 -7.93 9.23 -3.06
N LEU A 74 -7.25 9.60 -4.16
CA LEU A 74 -6.82 8.66 -5.19
C LEU A 74 -5.85 7.61 -4.63
N TYR A 75 -4.90 8.02 -3.79
CA TYR A 75 -3.99 7.10 -3.11
C TYR A 75 -4.76 6.13 -2.21
N PHE A 76 -5.71 6.63 -1.43
CA PHE A 76 -6.53 5.79 -0.55
C PHE A 76 -7.34 4.75 -1.34
N ILE A 77 -8.07 5.18 -2.38
CA ILE A 77 -8.88 4.27 -3.20
C ILE A 77 -8.01 3.24 -3.91
N THR A 78 -6.90 3.66 -4.51
CA THR A 78 -6.01 2.71 -5.22
C THR A 78 -5.45 1.66 -4.27
N ARG A 79 -5.10 2.02 -3.03
CA ARG A 79 -4.66 1.06 -2.01
C ARG A 79 -5.79 0.16 -1.51
N PHE A 80 -6.98 0.72 -1.30
CA PHE A 80 -8.17 -0.04 -0.92
C PHE A 80 -8.49 -1.13 -1.95
N LEU A 81 -8.41 -0.81 -3.24
CA LEU A 81 -8.63 -1.77 -4.32
C LEU A 81 -7.44 -2.70 -4.57
N TYR A 82 -6.21 -2.21 -4.45
CA TYR A 82 -5.00 -3.00 -4.69
C TYR A 82 -4.90 -4.19 -3.73
N ASN A 83 -5.21 -3.93 -2.46
CA ASN A 83 -4.96 -4.87 -1.36
C ASN A 83 -5.72 -6.21 -1.51
N PRO A 84 -7.05 -6.23 -1.73
CA PRO A 84 -7.77 -7.47 -2.00
C PRO A 84 -7.29 -8.17 -3.29
N ASN A 85 -7.04 -7.41 -4.36
CA ASN A 85 -6.57 -7.94 -5.63
C ASN A 85 -5.19 -8.58 -5.52
N TYR A 86 -4.32 -8.07 -4.64
CA TYR A 86 -3.01 -8.66 -4.37
C TYR A 86 -3.12 -9.99 -3.61
N ILE A 87 -3.97 -10.05 -2.59
CA ILE A 87 -4.08 -11.22 -1.70
C ILE A 87 -4.83 -12.35 -2.40
N TYR A 88 -6.00 -12.04 -2.95
CA TYR A 88 -6.95 -13.04 -3.44
C TYR A 88 -6.85 -13.27 -4.96
N GLY A 89 -6.30 -12.30 -5.69
CA GLY A 89 -6.15 -12.39 -7.14
C GLY A 89 -5.07 -13.36 -7.58
N THR A 90 -5.43 -14.33 -8.43
CA THR A 90 -4.48 -15.30 -9.01
C THR A 90 -4.41 -15.24 -10.54
N SER A 91 -5.34 -14.56 -11.21
CA SER A 91 -5.38 -14.49 -12.68
C SER A 91 -4.47 -13.41 -13.25
N ALA A 92 -4.05 -13.58 -14.51
CA ALA A 92 -3.25 -12.58 -15.24
C ALA A 92 -3.96 -11.23 -15.36
N LYS A 93 -5.29 -11.23 -15.58
CA LYS A 93 -6.10 -10.00 -15.61
C LYS A 93 -6.05 -9.25 -14.28
N VAL A 94 -6.11 -9.97 -13.15
CA VAL A 94 -5.99 -9.36 -11.82
C VAL A 94 -4.56 -8.87 -11.55
N ALA A 95 -3.55 -9.56 -12.07
CA ALA A 95 -2.16 -9.09 -11.97
C ALA A 95 -1.93 -7.75 -12.71
N LEU A 96 -2.55 -7.57 -13.88
CA LEU A 96 -2.55 -6.30 -14.61
C LEU A 96 -3.26 -5.20 -13.83
N LEU A 97 -4.48 -5.47 -13.35
CA LEU A 97 -5.24 -4.53 -12.51
C LEU A 97 -4.44 -4.10 -11.26
N ARG A 98 -3.78 -5.06 -10.61
CA ARG A 98 -2.94 -4.80 -9.44
C ARG A 98 -1.75 -3.88 -9.77
N SER A 99 -1.12 -4.09 -10.93
CA SER A 99 -0.02 -3.24 -11.38
C SER A 99 -0.50 -1.82 -11.69
N LEU A 100 -1.66 -1.70 -12.34
CA LEU A 100 -2.31 -0.41 -12.63
C LEU A 100 -2.65 0.35 -11.33
N LEU A 101 -3.33 -0.32 -10.38
CA LEU A 101 -3.71 0.29 -9.10
C LEU A 101 -2.48 0.77 -8.31
N TRP A 102 -1.42 -0.04 -8.28
CA TRP A 102 -0.17 0.36 -7.63
C TRP A 102 0.47 1.56 -8.32
N GLY A 103 0.62 1.49 -9.65
CA GLY A 103 1.25 2.53 -10.47
C GLY A 103 0.54 3.87 -10.33
N THR A 104 -0.80 3.89 -10.45
CA THR A 104 -1.62 5.11 -10.32
C THR A 104 -1.40 5.80 -8.97
N GLY A 105 -1.46 5.05 -7.87
CA GLY A 105 -1.22 5.60 -6.53
C GLY A 105 0.19 6.16 -6.36
N GLN A 106 1.20 5.49 -6.94
CA GLN A 106 2.59 5.96 -6.91
C GLN A 106 2.81 7.22 -7.75
N ILE A 107 2.33 7.24 -8.99
CA ILE A 107 2.51 8.37 -9.92
C ILE A 107 1.85 9.63 -9.35
N ALA A 108 0.63 9.52 -8.82
CA ALA A 108 -0.07 10.65 -8.21
C ALA A 108 0.69 11.22 -7.00
N SER A 109 1.23 10.33 -6.15
CA SER A 109 2.03 10.72 -4.98
C SER A 109 3.34 11.41 -5.38
N LEU A 110 4.03 10.91 -6.41
CA LEU A 110 5.27 11.50 -6.93
C LEU A 110 5.02 12.84 -7.61
N TRP A 111 3.90 12.97 -8.34
CA TRP A 111 3.50 14.25 -8.92
C TRP A 111 3.29 15.31 -7.84
N LEU A 112 2.62 14.95 -6.75
CA LEU A 112 2.38 15.85 -5.62
C LEU A 112 3.69 16.23 -4.91
N LEU A 113 4.59 15.26 -4.72
CA LEU A 113 5.92 15.50 -4.17
C LEU A 113 6.74 16.46 -5.06
N LYS A 114 6.73 16.26 -6.39
CA LYS A 114 7.39 17.15 -7.35
C LYS A 114 6.82 18.57 -7.28
N ARG A 115 5.50 18.70 -7.15
CA ARG A 115 4.83 20.00 -6.97
C ARG A 115 5.23 20.68 -5.68
N SER A 116 5.35 19.91 -4.60
CA SER A 116 5.81 20.43 -3.30
C SER A 116 7.25 20.93 -3.38
N ALA A 117 8.13 20.18 -4.04
CA ALA A 117 9.53 20.53 -4.21
C ALA A 117 9.75 21.76 -5.11
N ALA A 118 8.79 22.10 -5.97
CA ALA A 118 8.89 23.27 -6.86
C ALA A 118 8.72 24.62 -6.13
N GLY A 119 8.37 24.61 -4.84
CA GLY A 119 8.17 25.82 -4.03
C GLY A 119 6.95 26.65 -4.45
N PRO A 120 6.56 27.65 -3.64
CA PRO A 120 5.56 28.62 -4.05
C PRO A 120 6.09 29.36 -5.29
N LYS A 121 5.33 29.34 -6.38
CA LYS A 121 5.57 30.29 -7.47
C LYS A 121 5.31 31.67 -6.89
N THR A 122 6.33 32.51 -6.86
CA THR A 122 6.19 33.93 -6.52
C THR A 122 5.00 34.52 -7.30
N PRO A 123 4.15 35.34 -6.67
CA PRO A 123 3.19 36.14 -7.42
C PRO A 123 3.99 36.92 -8.45
N VAL A 124 3.57 36.85 -9.72
CA VAL A 124 4.03 37.81 -10.72
C VAL A 124 3.19 39.05 -10.44
N ASP A 125 3.86 40.10 -9.96
CA ASP A 125 3.29 41.44 -9.81
C ASP A 125 2.75 41.99 -11.14
#